data_AF-A0AAP4CXP4-F1
#
_entry.id   AF-A0AAP4CXP4-F1
#
_cell.length_a   1.000
_cell.length_b   1.000
_cell.length_c   1.000
_cell.angle_alpha   90.00
_cell.angle_beta   90.00
_cell.angle_gamma   90.00
#
_symmetry.space_group_name_H-M   'P 1'
#
loop_
_entity.id
_entity.type
_entity.pdbx_description
1 polymer ?
#
loop_
_entity_poly.entity_id
_entity_poly.type
_entity_poly.pdbx_seq_one_letter_code
_entity_poly.pdbx_strand_id
1 'polypeptide(L)'
;MSISIASALILSACTSTNIPFLTRTLQIPSMSDTDIIRDRAARADQAAAIRAQSFASLASSCESCATALSTFSTQAQGRAKSLGGVWQPWGTQVPDNAKNVPDIADAPLSIDEFIAWNETTALRDLATASNPDALDGGQAVALTQVALSRYADTQGLALTYGIGTRMQSQSLQTLNSRFSMKTDNRELAALSTWGIDQEHLENGTMLPTLEISDETGEKLAASTELSDSVARWDCVAQSLPTAQLKNQVISDASIKADELFSRVDETLKNGATDTRAMRCSIDTSSADAIFLTLIEADLHLVNTSDESLRTIGIQAALDDIRSWMGVATMSSLPLPTPVPAEGTDDSPSSQSVARTESGQSN
;
A
#
# COMPACT_ATOMS: atom_id res chain seq x y z
N MET A 1 -89.61 23.49 4.50
CA MET A 1 -90.54 22.40 4.85
C MET A 1 -89.80 21.11 4.63
N SER A 2 -89.60 20.37 5.72
CA SER A 2 -88.77 19.16 5.84
C SER A 2 -89.27 18.00 4.98
N ILE A 3 -88.37 17.08 4.62
CA ILE A 3 -88.41 15.65 5.01
C ILE A 3 -87.06 15.00 4.67
N SER A 4 -86.47 14.39 5.70
CA SER A 4 -85.31 13.49 5.68
C SER A 4 -85.61 12.17 4.96
N ILE A 5 -84.58 11.42 4.55
CA ILE A 5 -84.35 10.03 4.99
C ILE A 5 -82.88 9.69 4.72
N ALA A 6 -82.18 9.38 5.80
CA ALA A 6 -80.89 8.72 5.82
C ALA A 6 -81.09 7.22 5.56
N SER A 7 -80.13 6.60 4.88
CA SER A 7 -79.98 5.14 4.91
C SER A 7 -78.49 4.84 4.98
N ALA A 8 -78.06 4.54 6.21
CA ALA A 8 -76.82 3.86 6.50
C ALA A 8 -77.07 2.35 6.41
N LEU A 9 -76.21 1.64 5.70
CA LEU A 9 -75.99 0.21 5.88
C LEU A 9 -74.51 -0.09 5.66
N ILE A 10 -73.90 -0.54 6.75
CA ILE A 10 -72.51 -0.93 6.96
C ILE A 10 -72.40 -2.44 6.74
N LEU A 11 -71.40 -2.89 5.99
CA LEU A 11 -70.70 -4.19 6.11
C LEU A 11 -69.33 -4.04 5.41
N SER A 12 -68.28 -3.61 6.11
CA SER A 12 -67.30 -4.43 6.86
C SER A 12 -66.29 -5.17 5.97
N ALA A 13 -65.07 -4.62 5.89
CA ALA A 13 -63.82 -5.40 5.90
C ALA A 13 -62.65 -4.45 6.22
N CYS A 14 -62.31 -4.36 7.49
CA CYS A 14 -61.03 -3.83 7.94
C CYS A 14 -59.93 -4.80 7.49
N THR A 15 -59.04 -4.35 6.61
CA THR A 15 -57.58 -4.53 6.78
C THR A 15 -56.93 -3.36 6.06
N SER A 16 -56.83 -2.22 6.74
CA SER A 16 -55.74 -1.30 6.42
C SER A 16 -54.47 -2.09 6.72
N THR A 17 -53.86 -2.64 5.68
CA THR A 17 -52.47 -3.04 5.73
C THR A 17 -51.73 -1.78 6.11
N ASN A 18 -51.40 -1.65 7.40
CA ASN A 18 -50.30 -0.82 7.82
C ASN A 18 -49.12 -1.36 7.03
N ILE A 19 -48.83 -0.75 5.88
CA ILE A 19 -47.52 -0.82 5.28
C ILE A 19 -46.70 0.02 6.25
N PRO A 20 -45.87 -0.58 7.13
CA PRO A 20 -44.93 0.23 7.85
C PRO A 20 -44.06 0.88 6.78
N PHE A 21 -44.16 2.20 6.63
CA PHE A 21 -43.10 2.99 6.04
C PHE A 21 -41.90 2.81 6.98
N LEU A 22 -41.20 1.71 6.79
CA LEU A 22 -39.83 1.53 7.25
C LEU A 22 -39.01 2.51 6.42
N THR A 23 -38.91 3.75 6.89
CA THR A 23 -37.73 4.59 6.66
C THR A 23 -36.55 3.92 7.36
N ARG A 24 -36.19 2.71 6.90
CA ARG A 24 -34.95 2.06 7.30
C ARG A 24 -33.87 2.81 6.53
N THR A 25 -33.26 3.80 7.16
CA THR A 25 -31.96 4.30 6.71
C THR A 25 -31.07 3.09 6.51
N LEU A 26 -30.65 2.85 5.26
CA LEU A 26 -29.72 1.78 4.96
C LEU A 26 -28.41 2.12 5.69
N GLN A 27 -28.08 1.32 6.70
CA GLN A 27 -26.88 1.49 7.47
C GLN A 27 -25.71 0.89 6.69
N ILE A 28 -24.65 1.67 6.51
CA ILE A 28 -23.44 1.19 5.84
C ILE A 28 -22.83 0.06 6.67
N PRO A 29 -22.43 -1.08 6.07
CA PRO A 29 -21.64 -2.09 6.77
C PRO A 29 -20.40 -1.45 7.43
N SER A 30 -20.09 -1.86 8.66
CA SER A 30 -18.83 -1.45 9.31
C SER A 30 -17.67 -2.23 8.71
N MET A 31 -16.61 -1.52 8.35
CA MET A 31 -15.34 -2.14 7.94
C MET A 31 -14.56 -2.61 9.16
N SER A 32 -13.76 -3.67 9.00
CA SER A 32 -12.73 -4.01 9.99
C SER A 32 -11.62 -2.95 9.98
N ASP A 33 -10.82 -2.89 11.05
CA ASP A 33 -9.70 -1.94 11.12
C ASP A 33 -8.67 -2.20 10.00
N THR A 34 -8.40 -3.47 9.67
CA THR A 34 -7.57 -3.87 8.52
C THR A 34 -8.14 -3.35 7.21
N ASP A 35 -9.45 -3.47 6.99
CA ASP A 35 -10.07 -3.01 5.74
C ASP A 35 -10.00 -1.48 5.65
N ILE A 36 -10.12 -0.76 6.76
CA ILE A 36 -9.96 0.70 6.79
C ILE A 36 -8.54 1.09 6.36
N ILE A 37 -7.52 0.36 6.80
CA ILE A 37 -6.12 0.59 6.41
C ILE A 37 -5.93 0.32 4.90
N ARG A 38 -6.45 -0.81 4.41
CA ARG A 38 -6.36 -1.17 2.98
C ARG A 38 -7.09 -0.19 2.08
N ASP A 39 -8.32 0.19 2.43
CA ASP A 39 -9.12 1.16 1.68
C ASP A 39 -8.46 2.53 1.65
N ARG A 40 -7.84 2.97 2.76
CA ARG A 40 -7.06 4.22 2.80
C ARG A 40 -5.89 4.18 1.82
N ALA A 41 -5.14 3.09 1.78
CA ALA A 41 -4.03 2.93 0.84
C ALA A 41 -4.53 2.87 -0.62
N ALA A 42 -5.63 2.15 -0.88
CA ALA A 42 -6.23 2.05 -2.22
C ALA A 42 -6.76 3.41 -2.73
N ARG A 43 -7.38 4.20 -1.85
CA ARG A 43 -7.84 5.57 -2.17
C ARG A 43 -6.69 6.50 -2.50
N ALA A 44 -5.58 6.41 -1.76
CA ALA A 44 -4.38 7.20 -2.05
C ALA A 44 -3.84 6.88 -3.46
N ASP A 45 -3.71 5.60 -3.81
CA ASP A 45 -3.25 5.21 -5.14
C ASP A 45 -4.25 5.57 -6.26
N GLN A 46 -5.56 5.48 -5.99
CA GLN A 46 -6.57 5.91 -6.97
C GLN A 46 -6.53 7.43 -7.21
N ALA A 47 -6.37 8.24 -6.16
CA ALA A 47 -6.17 9.67 -6.27
C ALA A 47 -4.87 10.00 -7.04
N ALA A 48 -3.80 9.26 -6.75
CA ALA A 48 -2.52 9.41 -7.40
C ALA A 48 -2.60 9.09 -8.90
N ALA A 49 -3.31 8.02 -9.26
CA ALA A 49 -3.53 7.62 -10.65
C ALA A 49 -4.26 8.70 -11.47
N ILE A 50 -5.35 9.25 -10.92
CA ILE A 50 -6.16 10.28 -11.58
C ILE A 50 -5.33 11.55 -11.81
N ARG A 51 -4.57 11.98 -10.80
CA ARG A 51 -3.71 13.16 -10.89
C ARG A 51 -2.56 12.97 -11.87
N ALA A 52 -1.87 11.83 -11.80
CA ALA A 52 -0.77 11.53 -12.71
C ALA A 52 -1.24 11.50 -14.18
N GLN A 53 -2.42 10.92 -14.45
CA GLN A 53 -3.01 10.93 -15.79
C GLN A 53 -3.33 12.35 -16.27
N SER A 54 -3.83 13.20 -15.36
CA SER A 54 -4.09 14.61 -15.65
C SER A 54 -2.80 15.35 -15.99
N PHE A 55 -1.74 15.18 -15.21
CA PHE A 55 -0.42 15.75 -15.53
C PHE A 55 0.15 15.23 -16.85
N ALA A 56 0.00 13.93 -17.13
CA ALA A 56 0.49 13.33 -18.38
C ALA A 56 -0.14 14.02 -19.60
N SER A 57 -1.45 14.31 -19.54
CA SER A 57 -2.17 15.00 -20.61
C SER A 57 -1.69 16.45 -20.82
N LEU A 58 -1.13 17.08 -19.79
CA LEU A 58 -0.63 18.46 -19.83
C LEU A 58 0.86 18.54 -20.20
N ALA A 59 1.63 17.47 -20.01
CA ALA A 59 3.07 17.38 -20.26
C ALA A 59 3.44 17.29 -21.76
N SER A 60 2.70 17.98 -22.63
CA SER A 60 2.87 17.94 -24.09
C SER A 60 4.24 18.41 -24.60
N SER A 61 4.98 19.19 -23.80
CA SER A 61 6.32 19.69 -24.13
C SER A 61 7.47 18.80 -23.65
N CYS A 62 7.18 17.72 -22.89
CA CYS A 62 8.18 16.79 -22.38
C CYS A 62 7.65 15.35 -22.51
N GLU A 63 8.02 14.68 -23.61
CA GLU A 63 7.57 13.32 -23.91
C GLU A 63 7.95 12.34 -22.79
N SER A 64 9.19 12.39 -22.29
CA SER A 64 9.64 11.55 -21.17
C SER A 64 8.83 11.79 -19.89
N CYS A 65 8.46 13.04 -19.62
CA CYS A 65 7.61 13.38 -18.47
C CYS A 65 6.19 12.81 -18.64
N ALA A 66 5.59 12.96 -19.82
CA ALA A 66 4.27 12.42 -20.12
C ALA A 66 4.24 10.89 -20.02
N THR A 67 5.28 10.22 -20.52
CA THR A 67 5.45 8.77 -20.38
C THR A 67 5.61 8.36 -18.92
N ALA A 68 6.51 9.00 -18.16
CA ALA A 68 6.72 8.69 -16.75
C ALA A 68 5.42 8.83 -15.93
N LEU A 69 4.64 9.89 -16.17
CA LEU A 69 3.35 10.09 -15.50
C LEU A 69 2.28 9.09 -15.93
N SER A 70 2.25 8.68 -17.20
CA SER A 70 1.32 7.66 -17.67
C SER A 70 1.64 6.28 -17.08
N THR A 71 2.92 5.95 -16.99
CA THR A 71 3.43 4.75 -16.33
C THR A 71 3.08 4.79 -14.83
N PHE A 72 3.39 5.88 -14.14
CA PHE A 72 3.03 6.08 -12.73
C PHE A 72 1.52 5.90 -12.51
N SER A 73 0.68 6.49 -13.38
CA SER A 73 -0.78 6.34 -13.29
C SER A 73 -1.21 4.88 -13.41
N THR A 74 -0.65 4.15 -14.37
CA THR A 74 -0.95 2.73 -14.59
C THR A 74 -0.53 1.88 -13.39
N GLN A 75 0.65 2.14 -12.84
CA GLN A 75 1.16 1.42 -11.67
C GLN A 75 0.33 1.71 -10.41
N ALA A 76 -0.06 2.97 -10.20
CA ALA A 76 -0.96 3.35 -9.11
C ALA A 76 -2.32 2.65 -9.21
N GLN A 77 -2.91 2.53 -10.40
CA GLN A 77 -4.12 1.73 -10.60
C GLN A 77 -3.89 0.24 -10.29
N GLY A 78 -2.74 -0.30 -10.67
CA GLY A 78 -2.34 -1.68 -10.34
C GLY A 78 -2.28 -1.91 -8.82
N ARG A 79 -1.64 -1.00 -8.09
CA ARG A 79 -1.57 -1.02 -6.62
C ARG A 79 -2.95 -0.94 -5.96
N ALA A 80 -3.78 0.01 -6.38
CA ALA A 80 -5.15 0.14 -5.84
C ALA A 80 -5.96 -1.15 -6.05
N LYS A 81 -5.85 -1.78 -7.23
CA LYS A 81 -6.51 -3.07 -7.52
C LYS A 81 -5.96 -4.22 -6.69
N SER A 82 -4.65 -4.26 -6.44
CA SER A 82 -4.02 -5.31 -5.61
C SER A 82 -4.50 -5.29 -4.15
N LEU A 83 -4.94 -4.13 -3.67
CA LEU A 83 -5.54 -3.95 -2.35
C LEU A 83 -7.05 -4.31 -2.29
N GLY A 84 -7.64 -4.77 -3.40
CA GLY A 84 -9.08 -5.04 -3.51
C GLY A 84 -9.90 -3.84 -4.01
N GLY A 85 -9.24 -2.73 -4.37
CA GLY A 85 -9.90 -1.50 -4.83
C GLY A 85 -10.38 -0.62 -3.68
N VAL A 86 -11.04 0.48 -4.03
CA VAL A 86 -11.69 1.36 -3.05
C VAL A 86 -12.97 0.69 -2.57
N TRP A 87 -13.17 0.65 -1.27
CA TRP A 87 -14.38 0.13 -0.68
C TRP A 87 -15.59 0.97 -1.11
N GLN A 88 -16.52 0.31 -1.79
CA GLN A 88 -17.75 0.88 -2.33
C GLN A 88 -18.92 -0.06 -2.04
N PRO A 89 -19.60 0.08 -0.89
CA PRO A 89 -20.58 -0.89 -0.38
C PRO A 89 -21.83 -1.02 -1.27
N TRP A 90 -22.09 -0.06 -2.17
CA TRP A 90 -23.21 -0.11 -3.11
C TRP A 90 -22.77 -0.26 -4.57
N GLY A 91 -21.46 -0.32 -4.86
CA GLY A 91 -20.94 -0.29 -6.22
C GLY A 91 -21.54 0.85 -7.05
N THR A 92 -22.17 0.52 -8.17
CA THR A 92 -22.82 1.49 -9.09
C THR A 92 -24.26 1.84 -8.73
N GLN A 93 -24.87 1.19 -7.72
CA GLN A 93 -26.27 1.33 -7.37
C GLN A 93 -26.44 1.93 -5.97
N VAL A 94 -26.07 3.20 -5.82
CA VAL A 94 -26.21 3.93 -4.55
C VAL A 94 -27.70 4.25 -4.30
N PRO A 95 -28.31 3.77 -3.19
CA PRO A 95 -29.69 4.12 -2.84
C PRO A 95 -29.85 5.60 -2.49
N ASP A 96 -30.96 6.23 -2.89
CA ASP A 96 -31.26 7.66 -2.66
C ASP A 96 -31.21 8.09 -1.17
N ASN A 97 -31.36 7.14 -0.24
CA ASN A 97 -31.36 7.37 1.21
C ASN A 97 -30.14 6.78 1.93
N ALA A 98 -29.11 6.34 1.20
CA ALA A 98 -27.86 5.88 1.79
C ALA A 98 -26.99 7.08 2.21
N LYS A 99 -26.24 6.93 3.31
CA LYS A 99 -25.14 7.84 3.60
C LYS A 99 -24.02 7.56 2.60
N ASN A 100 -23.62 8.52 1.76
CA ASN A 100 -22.56 8.27 0.78
C ASN A 100 -21.22 7.92 1.46
N VAL A 101 -20.48 6.98 0.87
CA VAL A 101 -19.07 6.75 1.18
C VAL A 101 -18.31 8.01 0.75
N PRO A 102 -17.31 8.47 1.53
CA PRO A 102 -16.50 9.61 1.14
C PRO A 102 -15.94 9.46 -0.28
N ASP A 103 -15.95 10.55 -1.04
CA ASP A 103 -15.29 10.57 -2.35
C ASP A 103 -13.78 10.34 -2.21
N ILE A 104 -13.14 9.95 -3.31
CA ILE A 104 -11.68 9.91 -3.37
C ILE A 104 -11.20 11.36 -3.33
N ALA A 105 -10.35 11.69 -2.37
CA ALA A 105 -9.81 13.02 -2.24
C ALA A 105 -8.87 13.37 -3.40
N ASP A 106 -8.89 14.64 -3.82
CA ASP A 106 -7.99 15.12 -4.86
C ASP A 106 -6.53 15.05 -4.38
N ALA A 107 -5.61 14.59 -5.24
CA ALA A 107 -4.17 14.71 -4.97
C ALA A 107 -3.65 16.12 -5.35
N PRO A 108 -2.47 16.56 -4.85
CA PRO A 108 -1.93 17.91 -5.08
C PRO A 108 -1.82 18.36 -6.54
N LEU A 109 -1.90 19.67 -6.78
CA LEU A 109 -2.00 20.28 -8.11
C LEU A 109 -0.65 20.60 -8.76
N SER A 110 0.44 20.65 -8.00
CA SER A 110 1.79 20.82 -8.55
C SER A 110 2.57 19.51 -8.48
N ILE A 111 3.55 19.34 -9.37
CA ILE A 111 4.29 18.08 -9.50
C ILE A 111 5.17 17.79 -8.27
N ASP A 112 5.77 18.83 -7.69
CA ASP A 112 6.64 18.75 -6.51
C ASP A 112 5.84 18.39 -5.24
N GLU A 113 4.67 19.00 -5.04
CA GLU A 113 3.76 18.64 -3.96
C GLU A 113 3.16 17.25 -4.17
N PHE A 114 2.87 16.86 -5.41
CA PHE A 114 2.39 15.53 -5.74
C PHE A 114 3.42 14.45 -5.38
N ILE A 115 4.70 14.66 -5.73
CA ILE A 115 5.78 13.75 -5.37
C ILE A 115 5.92 13.67 -3.84
N ALA A 116 6.00 14.81 -3.15
CA ALA A 116 6.14 14.85 -1.69
C ALA A 116 4.96 14.15 -0.97
N TRP A 117 3.74 14.33 -1.47
CA TRP A 117 2.55 13.68 -0.92
C TRP A 117 2.54 12.16 -1.15
N ASN A 118 2.91 11.68 -2.35
CA ASN A 118 2.99 10.22 -2.60
C ASN A 118 4.05 9.55 -1.72
N GLU A 119 5.20 10.20 -1.54
CA GLU A 119 6.25 9.71 -0.64
C GLU A 119 5.75 9.66 0.81
N THR A 120 5.09 10.72 1.28
CA THR A 120 4.54 10.78 2.65
C THR A 120 3.47 9.69 2.88
N THR A 121 2.56 9.49 1.93
CA THR A 121 1.54 8.42 2.06
C THR A 121 2.16 7.02 2.03
N ALA A 122 3.22 6.81 1.25
CA ALA A 122 3.96 5.54 1.25
C ALA A 122 4.61 5.30 2.63
N LEU A 123 5.33 6.29 3.17
CA LEU A 123 5.97 6.17 4.48
C LEU A 123 4.97 5.96 5.62
N ARG A 124 3.80 6.60 5.58
CA ARG A 124 2.71 6.32 6.52
C ARG A 124 2.25 4.87 6.46
N ASP A 125 2.02 4.35 5.25
CA ASP A 125 1.55 2.97 5.07
C ASP A 125 2.61 1.97 5.57
N LEU A 126 3.90 2.28 5.38
CA LEU A 126 5.01 1.50 5.94
C LEU A 126 5.05 1.57 7.47
N ALA A 127 4.87 2.74 8.08
CA ALA A 127 4.77 2.88 9.53
C ALA A 127 3.56 2.14 10.12
N THR A 128 2.46 2.05 9.36
CA THR A 128 1.31 1.22 9.75
C THR A 128 1.66 -0.27 9.67
N ALA A 129 2.38 -0.69 8.62
CA ALA A 129 2.81 -2.07 8.44
C ALA A 129 3.83 -2.53 9.49
N SER A 130 4.68 -1.64 10.00
CA SER A 130 5.63 -1.98 11.06
C SER A 130 4.94 -2.31 12.39
N ASN A 131 3.72 -1.81 12.64
CA ASN A 131 3.00 -2.02 13.89
C ASN A 131 2.26 -3.39 13.90
N PRO A 132 2.67 -4.36 14.74
CA PRO A 132 2.03 -5.67 14.84
C PRO A 132 0.63 -5.65 15.48
N ASP A 133 0.28 -4.60 16.23
CA ASP A 133 -1.08 -4.42 16.77
C ASP A 133 -2.07 -3.95 15.69
N ALA A 134 -1.58 -3.33 14.61
CA ALA A 134 -2.40 -2.84 13.52
C ALA A 134 -2.67 -3.90 12.45
N LEU A 135 -1.67 -4.73 12.12
CA LEU A 135 -1.75 -5.72 11.03
C LEU A 135 -1.02 -7.01 11.40
N ASP A 136 -1.61 -8.15 11.02
CA ASP A 136 -0.91 -9.43 11.03
C ASP A 136 0.24 -9.47 10.00
N GLY A 137 1.13 -10.46 10.10
CA GLY A 137 2.33 -10.53 9.25
C GLY A 137 2.03 -10.57 7.74
N GLY A 138 1.01 -11.33 7.32
CA GLY A 138 0.65 -11.42 5.91
C GLY A 138 0.04 -10.12 5.38
N GLN A 139 -0.78 -9.46 6.18
CA GLN A 139 -1.36 -8.15 5.87
C GLN A 139 -0.29 -7.04 5.84
N ALA A 140 0.66 -7.09 6.78
CA ALA A 140 1.78 -6.16 6.84
C ALA A 140 2.69 -6.29 5.60
N VAL A 141 2.99 -7.51 5.15
CA VAL A 141 3.73 -7.74 3.91
C VAL A 141 2.99 -7.17 2.70
N ALA A 142 1.69 -7.42 2.58
CA ALA A 142 0.89 -6.93 1.47
C ALA A 142 0.86 -5.39 1.42
N LEU A 143 0.66 -4.73 2.55
CA LEU A 143 0.70 -3.27 2.64
C LEU A 143 2.10 -2.72 2.34
N THR A 144 3.15 -3.37 2.87
CA THR A 144 4.54 -2.99 2.64
C THR A 144 4.91 -3.06 1.16
N GLN A 145 4.54 -4.13 0.45
CA GLN A 145 4.78 -4.28 -0.98
C GLN A 145 4.18 -3.11 -1.79
N VAL A 146 2.92 -2.75 -1.48
CA VAL A 146 2.23 -1.63 -2.13
C VAL A 146 2.91 -0.30 -1.81
N ALA A 147 3.24 -0.06 -0.54
CA ALA A 147 3.85 1.18 -0.10
C ALA A 147 5.27 1.37 -0.65
N LEU A 148 6.11 0.32 -0.65
CA LEU A 148 7.43 0.30 -1.29
C LEU A 148 7.32 0.55 -2.80
N SER A 149 6.34 -0.06 -3.46
CA SER A 149 6.09 0.18 -4.89
C SER A 149 5.70 1.64 -5.17
N ARG A 150 4.83 2.24 -4.33
CA ARG A 150 4.49 3.66 -4.42
C ARG A 150 5.73 4.54 -4.20
N TYR A 151 6.54 4.21 -3.21
CA TYR A 151 7.78 4.93 -2.92
C TYR A 151 8.73 4.89 -4.12
N ALA A 152 9.00 3.70 -4.66
CA ALA A 152 9.92 3.52 -5.78
C ALA A 152 9.48 4.24 -7.05
N ASP A 153 8.19 4.16 -7.40
CA ASP A 153 7.63 4.91 -8.55
C ASP A 153 7.71 6.42 -8.33
N THR A 154 7.51 6.88 -7.10
CA THR A 154 7.62 8.30 -6.73
C THR A 154 9.06 8.79 -6.89
N GLN A 155 10.05 8.01 -6.46
CA GLN A 155 11.45 8.36 -6.65
C GLN A 155 11.85 8.37 -8.14
N GLY A 156 11.36 7.41 -8.93
CA GLY A 156 11.55 7.41 -10.39
C GLY A 156 10.94 8.64 -11.09
N LEU A 157 9.76 9.06 -10.64
CA LEU A 157 9.13 10.30 -11.12
C LEU A 157 9.93 11.54 -10.70
N ALA A 158 10.41 11.59 -9.45
CA ALA A 158 11.24 12.67 -8.96
C ALA A 158 12.54 12.83 -9.75
N LEU A 159 13.20 11.72 -10.08
CA LEU A 159 14.37 11.71 -10.97
C LEU A 159 14.06 12.28 -12.35
N THR A 160 12.93 11.88 -12.94
CA THR A 160 12.50 12.37 -14.27
C THR A 160 12.31 13.88 -14.28
N TYR A 161 11.82 14.45 -13.18
CA TYR A 161 11.60 15.89 -13.03
C TYR A 161 12.79 16.66 -12.42
N GLY A 162 13.88 15.97 -12.06
CA GLY A 162 15.02 16.59 -11.39
C GLY A 162 14.70 17.16 -10.01
N ILE A 163 13.69 16.62 -9.32
CA ILE A 163 13.22 17.08 -8.02
C ILE A 163 14.00 16.32 -6.94
N GLY A 164 14.92 17.02 -6.27
CA GLY A 164 15.69 16.45 -5.16
C GLY A 164 14.95 16.50 -3.82
N THR A 165 15.47 15.75 -2.84
CA THR A 165 14.92 15.62 -1.48
C THR A 165 14.65 16.96 -0.78
N ARG A 166 15.54 17.94 -0.91
CA ARG A 166 15.35 19.29 -0.34
C ARG A 166 14.10 19.98 -0.86
N MET A 167 13.80 19.84 -2.16
CA MET A 167 12.60 20.44 -2.75
C MET A 167 11.36 19.71 -2.24
N GLN A 168 11.39 18.37 -2.16
CA GLN A 168 10.30 17.58 -1.59
C GLN A 168 10.00 17.99 -0.14
N SER A 169 11.02 18.17 0.71
CA SER A 169 10.82 18.64 2.09
C SER A 169 10.19 20.03 2.16
N GLN A 170 10.58 20.95 1.27
CA GLN A 170 9.98 22.29 1.18
C GLN A 170 8.52 22.24 0.70
N SER A 171 8.21 21.38 -0.28
CA SER A 171 6.85 21.17 -0.76
C SER A 171 5.97 20.53 0.32
N LEU A 172 6.52 19.61 1.13
CA LEU A 172 5.83 19.05 2.30
C LEU A 172 5.56 20.12 3.37
N GLN A 173 6.52 21.00 3.66
CA GLN A 173 6.31 22.13 4.57
C GLN A 173 5.26 23.12 4.03
N THR A 174 5.24 23.33 2.72
CA THR A 174 4.24 24.19 2.06
C THR A 174 2.85 23.57 2.12
N LEU A 175 2.75 22.27 1.85
CA LEU A 175 1.54 21.48 2.07
C LEU A 175 1.07 21.64 3.52
N ASN A 176 1.93 21.33 4.49
CA ASN A 176 1.63 21.43 5.92
C ASN A 176 1.18 22.84 6.33
N SER A 177 1.90 23.88 5.90
CA SER A 177 1.57 25.27 6.23
C SER A 177 0.21 25.69 5.67
N ARG A 178 -0.13 25.28 4.44
CA ARG A 178 -1.46 25.52 3.87
C ARG A 178 -2.54 24.80 4.66
N PHE A 179 -2.25 23.65 5.23
CA PHE A 179 -3.18 22.92 6.10
C PHE A 179 -3.35 23.59 7.45
N SER A 180 -2.25 23.98 8.12
CA SER A 180 -2.30 24.69 9.42
C SER A 180 -3.03 26.04 9.36
N MET A 181 -3.09 26.68 8.19
CA MET A 181 -3.80 27.95 7.98
C MET A 181 -5.30 27.79 7.68
N LYS A 182 -5.81 26.56 7.50
CA LYS A 182 -7.19 26.33 7.06
C LYS A 182 -8.09 25.84 8.18
N THR A 183 -8.98 26.74 8.60
CA THR A 183 -9.99 26.54 9.66
C THR A 183 -11.33 26.01 9.14
N ASP A 184 -11.46 25.68 7.85
CA ASP A 184 -12.73 25.28 7.24
C ASP A 184 -12.89 23.74 7.20
N ASN A 185 -14.02 23.24 7.70
CA ASN A 185 -14.27 21.81 7.97
C ASN A 185 -14.20 20.92 6.72
N ARG A 186 -14.43 21.46 5.51
CA ARG A 186 -14.39 20.69 4.25
C ARG A 186 -12.97 20.34 3.82
N GLU A 187 -12.00 21.21 4.11
CA GLU A 187 -10.60 21.00 3.73
C GLU A 187 -9.87 20.16 4.79
N LEU A 188 -10.28 20.27 6.06
CA LEU A 188 -9.94 19.31 7.12
C LEU A 188 -10.49 17.90 6.82
N ALA A 189 -11.67 17.80 6.19
CA ALA A 189 -12.18 16.51 5.71
C ALA A 189 -11.31 15.92 4.58
N ALA A 190 -10.67 16.75 3.75
CA ALA A 190 -9.70 16.30 2.75
C ALA A 190 -8.42 15.68 3.40
N LEU A 191 -7.98 16.21 4.54
CA LEU A 191 -6.88 15.61 5.32
C LEU A 191 -7.27 14.26 5.93
N SER A 192 -8.47 14.16 6.50
CA SER A 192 -9.00 12.90 7.04
C SER A 192 -9.12 11.82 5.96
N THR A 193 -9.39 12.22 4.71
CA THR A 193 -9.52 11.30 3.56
C THR A 193 -8.18 10.94 2.94
N TRP A 194 -7.16 11.80 3.03
CA TRP A 194 -5.79 11.40 2.76
C TRP A 194 -5.24 10.49 3.85
N GLY A 195 -5.81 10.51 5.06
CA GLY A 195 -5.36 9.70 6.19
C GLY A 195 -3.96 10.06 6.65
N ILE A 196 -3.57 11.32 6.49
CA ILE A 196 -2.37 11.92 7.07
C ILE A 196 -2.88 12.96 8.06
N ASP A 197 -2.62 12.78 9.35
CA ASP A 197 -2.96 13.81 10.33
C ASP A 197 -1.85 14.87 10.45
N GLN A 198 -2.16 15.94 11.18
CA GLN A 198 -1.26 17.07 11.35
C GLN A 198 0.02 16.67 12.10
N GLU A 199 -0.06 15.74 13.05
CA GLU A 199 1.11 15.23 13.78
C GLU A 199 2.05 14.46 12.85
N HIS A 200 1.51 13.65 11.92
CA HIS A 200 2.28 12.96 10.87
C HIS A 200 2.95 13.94 9.89
N LEU A 201 2.33 15.09 9.60
CA LEU A 201 2.95 16.13 8.74
C LEU A 201 4.00 16.97 9.49
N GLU A 202 3.79 17.22 10.77
CA GLU A 202 4.69 18.03 11.61
C GLU A 202 5.94 17.29 12.04
N ASN A 203 5.81 16.02 12.43
CA ASN A 203 6.95 15.18 12.81
C ASN A 203 7.68 14.60 11.60
N GLY A 204 7.09 14.74 10.40
CA GLY A 204 7.40 13.91 9.25
C GLY A 204 6.98 12.48 9.55
N THR A 205 6.45 11.77 8.56
CA THR A 205 6.18 10.32 8.66
C THR A 205 7.51 9.59 8.83
N MET A 206 8.05 9.61 10.04
CA MET A 206 9.21 8.85 10.44
C MET A 206 8.74 7.43 10.69
N LEU A 207 9.37 6.49 9.99
CA LEU A 207 9.37 5.13 10.47
C LEU A 207 9.84 5.12 11.92
N PRO A 208 9.35 4.18 12.75
CA PRO A 208 9.85 4.01 14.10
C PRO A 208 11.38 4.00 14.09
N THR A 209 11.99 4.78 14.98
CA THR A 209 13.44 4.70 15.18
C THR A 209 13.70 3.47 16.03
N LEU A 210 14.56 2.57 15.53
CA LEU A 210 14.92 1.38 16.28
C LEU A 210 15.83 1.78 17.44
N GLU A 211 15.32 1.69 18.68
CA GLU A 211 16.14 1.84 19.88
C GLU A 211 16.71 0.48 20.30
N ILE A 212 18.03 0.35 20.24
CA ILE A 212 18.75 -0.85 20.70
C ILE A 212 18.86 -0.80 22.22
N SER A 213 17.92 -1.45 22.88
CA SER A 213 17.94 -1.74 24.32
C SER A 213 18.38 -3.19 24.57
N ASP A 214 18.65 -3.56 25.83
CA ASP A 214 18.95 -4.96 26.19
C ASP A 214 17.82 -5.91 25.76
N GLU A 215 16.56 -5.50 25.95
CA GLU A 215 15.39 -6.28 25.53
C GLU A 215 15.31 -6.40 23.99
N THR A 216 15.57 -5.31 23.28
CA THR A 216 15.63 -5.34 21.81
C THR A 216 16.75 -6.27 21.34
N GLY A 217 17.94 -6.18 21.94
CA GLY A 217 19.09 -7.02 21.61
C GLY A 217 18.82 -8.51 21.83
N GLU A 218 18.13 -8.89 22.91
CA GLU A 218 17.71 -10.28 23.14
C GLU A 218 16.74 -10.78 22.06
N LYS A 219 15.79 -9.95 21.62
CA LYS A 219 14.86 -10.28 20.52
C LYS A 219 15.60 -10.46 19.20
N LEU A 220 16.53 -9.57 18.87
CA LEU A 220 17.35 -9.66 17.66
C LEU A 220 18.22 -10.93 17.68
N ALA A 221 18.81 -11.28 18.82
CA ALA A 221 19.62 -12.48 18.97
C ALA A 221 18.81 -13.78 18.79
N ALA A 222 17.56 -13.80 19.25
CA ALA A 222 16.68 -14.95 19.17
C ALA A 222 16.00 -15.12 17.78
N SER A 223 16.03 -14.11 16.92
CA SER A 223 15.32 -14.15 15.64
C SER A 223 16.06 -14.95 14.56
N THR A 224 15.42 -16.03 14.13
CA THR A 224 15.88 -16.81 12.97
C THR A 224 15.68 -16.03 11.67
N GLU A 225 14.57 -15.31 11.56
CA GLU A 225 14.23 -14.49 10.39
C GLU A 225 15.28 -13.40 10.13
N LEU A 226 15.79 -12.78 11.21
CA LEU A 226 16.87 -11.81 11.14
C LEU A 226 18.18 -12.47 10.69
N SER A 227 18.53 -13.61 11.29
CA SER A 227 19.75 -14.32 10.91
C SER A 227 19.74 -14.78 9.45
N ASP A 228 18.59 -15.25 8.95
CA ASP A 228 18.42 -15.67 7.56
C ASP A 228 18.52 -14.48 6.59
N SER A 229 17.94 -13.33 6.96
CA SER A 229 18.03 -12.10 6.16
C SER A 229 19.47 -11.56 6.11
N VAL A 230 20.17 -11.57 7.25
CA VAL A 230 21.59 -11.20 7.34
C VAL A 230 22.45 -12.11 6.44
N ALA A 231 22.23 -13.42 6.50
CA ALA A 231 22.92 -14.36 5.62
C ALA A 231 22.62 -14.10 4.14
N ARG A 232 21.39 -13.70 3.80
CA ARG A 232 21.02 -13.37 2.42
C ARG A 232 21.66 -12.07 1.93
N TRP A 233 21.67 -11.00 2.74
CA TRP A 233 22.33 -9.73 2.41
C TRP A 233 23.83 -9.92 2.18
N ASP A 234 24.51 -10.65 3.08
CA ASP A 234 25.91 -11.01 2.94
C ASP A 234 26.16 -11.79 1.63
N CYS A 235 25.25 -12.70 1.30
CA CYS A 235 25.40 -13.50 0.09
C CYS A 235 25.24 -12.73 -1.21
N VAL A 236 24.32 -11.77 -1.22
CA VAL A 236 24.21 -10.81 -2.33
C VAL A 236 25.50 -10.01 -2.44
N ALA A 237 26.02 -9.48 -1.33
CA ALA A 237 27.25 -8.70 -1.29
C ALA A 237 28.45 -9.46 -1.87
N GLN A 238 28.65 -10.72 -1.47
CA GLN A 238 29.70 -11.60 -2.02
C GLN A 238 29.55 -11.87 -3.53
N SER A 239 28.32 -11.84 -4.05
CA SER A 239 28.01 -12.17 -5.45
C SER A 239 28.17 -10.98 -6.41
N LEU A 240 28.07 -9.75 -5.89
CA LEU A 240 28.10 -8.52 -6.67
C LEU A 240 29.34 -8.36 -7.58
N PRO A 241 30.58 -8.62 -7.13
CA PRO A 241 31.75 -8.55 -8.00
C PRO A 241 31.66 -9.49 -9.21
N THR A 242 31.13 -10.70 -9.00
CA THR A 242 30.93 -11.67 -10.09
C THR A 242 29.84 -11.20 -11.06
N ALA A 243 28.74 -10.65 -10.53
CA ALA A 243 27.66 -10.09 -11.34
C ALA A 243 28.14 -8.94 -12.24
N GLN A 244 28.99 -8.04 -11.70
CA GLN A 244 29.62 -6.97 -12.47
C GLN A 244 30.44 -7.50 -13.65
N LEU A 245 31.29 -8.51 -13.41
CA LEU A 245 32.11 -9.09 -14.46
C LEU A 245 31.28 -9.77 -15.57
N LYS A 246 30.14 -10.37 -15.21
CA LYS A 246 29.27 -11.07 -16.16
C LYS A 246 28.40 -10.13 -16.99
N ASN A 247 27.78 -9.13 -16.35
CA ASN A 247 26.69 -8.37 -16.96
C ASN A 247 27.08 -6.92 -17.29
N GLN A 248 28.12 -6.36 -16.66
CA GLN A 248 28.58 -4.97 -16.79
C GLN A 248 27.53 -3.87 -16.51
N VAL A 249 26.27 -4.23 -16.19
CA VAL A 249 25.18 -3.31 -15.84
C VAL A 249 25.39 -2.68 -14.46
N ILE A 250 25.90 -3.46 -13.50
CA ILE A 250 26.15 -2.98 -12.12
C ILE A 250 27.56 -2.41 -12.05
N SER A 251 27.71 -1.16 -12.50
CA SER A 251 29.02 -0.50 -12.60
C SER A 251 29.66 -0.16 -11.25
N ASP A 252 28.86 -0.07 -10.20
CA ASP A 252 29.19 0.32 -8.82
C ASP A 252 29.12 -0.86 -7.84
N ALA A 253 29.29 -2.10 -8.32
CA ALA A 253 29.04 -3.30 -7.53
C ALA A 253 29.89 -3.39 -6.24
N SER A 254 31.12 -2.85 -6.24
CA SER A 254 31.93 -2.76 -5.01
C SER A 254 31.32 -1.84 -3.97
N ILE A 255 30.79 -0.68 -4.38
CA ILE A 255 30.13 0.26 -3.45
C ILE A 255 28.89 -0.40 -2.84
N LYS A 256 28.06 -1.04 -3.69
CA LYS A 256 26.87 -1.77 -3.23
C LYS A 256 27.21 -2.93 -2.31
N ALA A 257 28.31 -3.64 -2.56
CA ALA A 257 28.78 -4.70 -1.68
C ALA A 257 29.22 -4.14 -0.32
N ASP A 258 29.97 -3.03 -0.30
CA ASP A 258 30.41 -2.38 0.93
C ASP A 258 29.24 -1.84 1.76
N GLU A 259 28.20 -1.30 1.12
CA GLU A 259 26.94 -0.89 1.76
C GLU A 259 26.26 -2.09 2.45
N LEU A 260 26.11 -3.22 1.74
CA LEU A 260 25.51 -4.44 2.29
C LEU A 260 26.35 -5.06 3.40
N PHE A 261 27.68 -5.10 3.27
CA PHE A 261 28.56 -5.58 4.34
C PHE A 261 28.47 -4.69 5.57
N SER A 262 28.37 -3.37 5.40
CA SER A 262 28.18 -2.43 6.51
C SER A 262 26.86 -2.70 7.26
N ARG A 263 25.75 -2.91 6.52
CA ARG A 263 24.45 -3.29 7.10
C ARG A 263 24.54 -4.61 7.88
N VAL A 264 25.21 -5.61 7.31
CA VAL A 264 25.42 -6.92 7.95
C VAL A 264 26.21 -6.76 9.25
N ASP A 265 27.34 -6.06 9.21
CA ASP A 265 28.21 -5.87 10.38
C ASP A 265 27.51 -5.07 11.49
N GLU A 266 26.70 -4.08 11.13
CA GLU A 266 25.89 -3.32 12.09
C GLU A 266 24.80 -4.18 12.73
N THR A 267 24.08 -4.96 11.93
CA THR A 267 23.03 -5.87 12.42
C THR A 267 23.60 -6.93 13.37
N LEU A 268 24.77 -7.48 13.07
CA LEU A 268 25.47 -8.45 13.93
C LEU A 268 25.96 -7.79 15.24
N LYS A 269 26.48 -6.56 15.18
CA LYS A 269 26.85 -5.79 16.39
C LYS A 269 25.65 -5.54 17.31
N ASN A 270 24.46 -5.37 16.71
CA ASN A 270 23.21 -5.17 17.45
C ASN A 270 22.63 -6.47 18.03
N GLY A 271 23.31 -7.61 17.84
CA GLY A 271 23.01 -8.86 18.54
C GLY A 271 22.45 -9.97 17.66
N ALA A 272 22.24 -9.76 16.36
CA ALA A 272 21.78 -10.82 15.47
C ALA A 272 22.72 -12.03 15.46
N THR A 273 22.15 -13.23 15.40
CA THR A 273 22.93 -14.46 15.33
C THR A 273 23.65 -14.56 13.98
N ASP A 274 24.96 -14.77 13.99
CA ASP A 274 25.76 -14.93 12.77
C ASP A 274 25.60 -16.35 12.20
N THR A 275 24.81 -16.47 11.13
CA THR A 275 24.60 -17.70 10.36
C THR A 275 25.22 -17.63 8.96
N ARG A 276 26.07 -16.62 8.71
CA ARG A 276 26.65 -16.38 7.39
C ARG A 276 27.58 -17.52 6.98
N ALA A 277 27.64 -17.74 5.66
CA ALA A 277 28.61 -18.65 5.06
C ALA A 277 29.84 -17.87 4.59
N MET A 278 31.04 -18.37 4.92
CA MET A 278 32.31 -17.76 4.49
C MET A 278 32.42 -17.62 2.96
N ARG A 279 31.73 -18.50 2.22
CA ARG A 279 31.59 -18.43 0.76
C ARG A 279 30.17 -18.78 0.40
N CYS A 280 29.51 -17.87 -0.29
CA CYS A 280 28.25 -18.19 -0.94
C CYS A 280 28.10 -17.38 -2.23
N SER A 281 27.12 -17.78 -3.03
CA SER A 281 26.78 -17.11 -4.28
C SER A 281 25.28 -17.23 -4.50
N ILE A 282 24.67 -16.20 -5.04
CA ILE A 282 23.34 -16.28 -5.64
C ILE A 282 23.46 -16.70 -7.11
N ASP A 283 22.44 -17.38 -7.62
CA ASP A 283 22.45 -17.96 -8.98
C ASP A 283 22.10 -16.96 -10.09
N THR A 284 21.98 -15.67 -9.75
CA THR A 284 21.62 -14.60 -10.68
C THR A 284 22.70 -13.52 -10.76
N SER A 285 22.77 -12.85 -11.92
CA SER A 285 23.63 -11.69 -12.17
C SER A 285 22.87 -10.53 -12.82
N SER A 286 21.55 -10.62 -12.91
CA SER A 286 20.69 -9.53 -13.34
C SER A 286 20.50 -8.53 -12.20
N ALA A 287 20.62 -7.23 -12.47
CA ALA A 287 20.38 -6.19 -11.47
C ALA A 287 18.99 -6.31 -10.85
N ASP A 288 17.95 -6.54 -11.66
CA ASP A 288 16.57 -6.66 -11.18
C ASP A 288 16.38 -7.88 -10.27
N ALA A 289 16.96 -9.02 -10.65
CA ALA A 289 16.83 -10.25 -9.87
C ALA A 289 17.63 -10.18 -8.55
N ILE A 290 18.75 -9.46 -8.53
CA ILE A 290 19.51 -9.19 -7.31
C ILE A 290 18.73 -8.24 -6.41
N PHE A 291 18.19 -7.15 -6.96
CA PHE A 291 17.36 -6.21 -6.22
C PHE A 291 16.13 -6.92 -5.61
N LEU A 292 15.41 -7.74 -6.39
CA LEU A 292 14.29 -8.52 -5.89
C LEU A 292 14.69 -9.53 -4.80
N THR A 293 15.91 -10.07 -4.87
CA THR A 293 16.44 -10.93 -3.81
C THR A 293 16.65 -10.17 -2.50
N LEU A 294 17.08 -8.91 -2.55
CA LEU A 294 17.21 -8.06 -1.36
C LEU A 294 15.83 -7.77 -0.78
N ILE A 295 14.89 -7.31 -1.61
CA ILE A 295 13.51 -7.02 -1.19
C ILE A 295 12.82 -8.26 -0.60
N GLU A 296 13.07 -9.46 -1.14
CA GLU A 296 12.55 -10.71 -0.57
C GLU A 296 13.09 -10.96 0.85
N ALA A 297 14.39 -10.74 1.08
CA ALA A 297 14.99 -10.84 2.41
C ALA A 297 14.40 -9.81 3.37
N ASP A 298 14.18 -8.58 2.90
CA ASP A 298 13.63 -7.51 3.72
C ASP A 298 12.16 -7.77 4.11
N LEU A 299 11.35 -8.22 3.16
CA LEU A 299 9.94 -8.57 3.40
C LEU A 299 9.79 -9.81 4.30
N HIS A 300 10.80 -10.67 4.36
CA HIS A 300 10.82 -11.79 5.29
C HIS A 300 10.72 -11.31 6.75
N LEU A 301 11.41 -10.22 7.09
CA LEU A 301 11.36 -9.60 8.42
C LEU A 301 10.02 -8.94 8.73
N VAL A 302 9.32 -8.45 7.69
CA VAL A 302 7.99 -7.82 7.82
C VAL A 302 6.91 -8.85 8.18
N ASN A 303 7.09 -10.12 7.79
CA ASN A 303 6.15 -11.18 8.06
C ASN A 303 6.18 -11.69 9.53
N THR A 304 6.88 -10.99 10.43
CA THR A 304 6.99 -11.35 11.84
C THR A 304 5.90 -10.67 12.67
N SER A 305 5.77 -11.03 13.94
CA SER A 305 4.92 -10.32 14.91
C SER A 305 5.70 -9.31 15.77
N ASP A 306 6.95 -9.01 15.41
CA ASP A 306 7.82 -8.13 16.18
C ASP A 306 8.05 -6.81 15.44
N GLU A 307 7.66 -5.70 16.07
CA GLU A 307 7.75 -4.36 15.48
C GLU A 307 9.19 -3.97 15.09
N SER A 308 10.18 -4.39 15.88
CA SER A 308 11.59 -4.06 15.63
C SER A 308 12.08 -4.78 14.36
N LEU A 309 11.74 -6.07 14.21
CA LEU A 309 12.08 -6.83 13.00
C LEU A 309 11.40 -6.26 11.77
N ARG A 310 10.09 -5.93 11.84
CA ARG A 310 9.38 -5.30 10.72
C ARG A 310 10.02 -3.97 10.33
N THR A 311 10.41 -3.17 11.31
CA THR A 311 11.06 -1.87 11.11
C THR A 311 12.41 -2.03 10.41
N ILE A 312 13.23 -3.00 10.83
CA ILE A 312 14.52 -3.31 10.18
C ILE A 312 14.29 -3.68 8.71
N GLY A 313 13.35 -4.58 8.42
CA GLY A 313 13.02 -4.98 7.05
C GLY A 313 12.57 -3.81 6.19
N ILE A 314 11.66 -2.99 6.69
CA ILE A 314 11.16 -1.81 5.96
C ILE A 314 12.28 -0.81 5.67
N GLN A 315 13.16 -0.54 6.64
CA GLN A 315 14.29 0.38 6.46
C GLN A 315 15.28 -0.17 5.42
N ALA A 316 15.63 -1.45 5.52
CA ALA A 316 16.50 -2.13 4.56
C ALA A 316 15.94 -2.04 3.13
N ALA A 317 14.64 -2.31 2.95
CA ALA A 317 13.99 -2.22 1.65
C ALA A 317 13.97 -0.80 1.06
N LEU A 318 13.75 0.23 1.89
CA LEU A 318 13.83 1.62 1.45
C LEU A 318 15.25 2.00 1.02
N ASP A 319 16.26 1.58 1.77
CA ASP A 319 17.65 1.83 1.43
C ASP A 319 18.05 1.10 0.15
N ASP A 320 17.56 -0.12 -0.06
CA ASP A 320 17.79 -0.87 -1.28
C ASP A 320 17.09 -0.22 -2.47
N ILE A 321 15.86 0.28 -2.34
CA ILE A 321 15.21 1.07 -3.41
C ILE A 321 16.06 2.28 -3.78
N ARG A 322 16.59 3.01 -2.79
CA ARG A 322 17.42 4.21 -3.03
C ARG A 322 18.75 3.87 -3.69
N SER A 323 19.47 2.86 -3.18
CA SER A 323 20.78 2.45 -3.71
C SER A 323 20.65 1.86 -5.11
N TRP A 324 19.61 1.08 -5.39
CA TRP A 324 19.43 0.39 -6.67
C TRP A 324 18.67 1.21 -7.72
N MET A 325 18.22 2.41 -7.37
CA MET A 325 17.52 3.31 -8.28
C MET A 325 18.38 3.64 -9.51
N GLY A 326 17.79 3.47 -10.70
CA GLY A 326 18.49 3.70 -11.97
C GLY A 326 19.42 2.56 -12.41
N VAL A 327 19.66 1.56 -11.55
CA VAL A 327 20.40 0.33 -11.88
C VAL A 327 19.44 -0.83 -12.14
N ALA A 328 18.38 -0.93 -11.34
CA ALA A 328 17.29 -1.91 -11.50
C ALA A 328 15.98 -1.22 -11.90
N THR A 329 15.11 -1.94 -12.62
CA THR A 329 13.77 -1.49 -12.97
C THR A 329 12.87 -1.59 -11.74
N MET A 330 12.60 -0.46 -11.11
CA MET A 330 11.73 -0.38 -9.92
C MET A 330 10.27 -0.72 -10.21
N SER A 331 9.87 -0.66 -11.47
CA SER A 331 8.49 -0.87 -11.96
C SER A 331 7.96 -2.29 -11.75
N SER A 332 8.81 -3.22 -11.29
CA SER A 332 8.53 -4.65 -11.16
C SER A 332 8.46 -5.15 -9.72
N LEU A 333 8.38 -4.26 -8.72
CA LEU A 333 8.16 -4.70 -7.35
C LEU A 333 6.87 -5.55 -7.29
N PRO A 334 6.92 -6.76 -6.71
CA PRO A 334 5.76 -7.64 -6.68
C PRO A 334 4.62 -6.97 -5.92
N LEU A 335 3.45 -6.89 -6.56
CA LEU A 335 2.22 -6.51 -5.88
C LEU A 335 1.62 -7.73 -5.18
N PRO A 336 0.92 -7.53 -4.05
CA PRO A 336 0.22 -8.62 -3.40
C PRO A 336 -0.82 -9.22 -4.36
N THR A 337 -1.08 -10.52 -4.20
CA THR A 337 -2.21 -11.16 -4.88
C THR A 337 -3.50 -10.44 -4.46
N PRO A 338 -4.37 -10.06 -5.42
CA PRO A 338 -5.60 -9.34 -5.10
C PRO A 338 -6.42 -10.11 -4.07
N VAL A 339 -6.75 -9.44 -2.95
CA VAL A 339 -7.73 -9.95 -2.01
C VAL A 339 -9.11 -9.63 -2.58
N PRO A 340 -10.01 -10.62 -2.75
CA PRO A 340 -11.37 -10.34 -3.19
C PRO A 340 -12.04 -9.36 -2.22
N ALA A 341 -12.73 -8.35 -2.74
CA ALA A 341 -13.58 -7.52 -1.90
C ALA A 341 -14.65 -8.41 -1.25
N GLU A 342 -14.72 -8.43 0.09
CA GLU A 342 -15.83 -9.11 0.77
C GLU A 342 -17.16 -8.52 0.27
N GLY A 343 -17.97 -9.35 -0.39
CA GLY A 343 -19.29 -8.96 -0.90
C GLY A 343 -19.53 -9.22 -2.40
N THR A 344 -18.52 -9.61 -3.19
CA THR A 344 -18.78 -10.20 -4.52
C THR A 344 -18.88 -11.72 -4.40
N ASP A 345 -20.09 -12.18 -4.13
CA ASP A 345 -20.45 -13.60 -4.23
C ASP A 345 -20.42 -14.03 -5.70
N ASP A 346 -19.22 -14.24 -6.25
CA ASP A 346 -19.01 -14.97 -7.51
C ASP A 346 -18.96 -16.48 -7.22
N SER A 347 -19.93 -16.98 -6.46
CA SER A 347 -20.23 -18.40 -6.46
C SER A 347 -20.69 -18.78 -7.88
N PRO A 348 -19.99 -19.66 -8.61
CA PRO A 348 -20.56 -20.23 -9.82
C PRO A 348 -21.77 -21.02 -9.34
N SER A 349 -22.96 -20.57 -9.71
CA SER A 349 -24.20 -21.31 -9.54
C SER A 349 -23.95 -22.75 -9.98
N SER A 350 -23.96 -23.68 -9.03
CA SER A 350 -23.92 -25.10 -9.27
C SER A 350 -25.06 -25.46 -10.21
N GLN A 351 -24.80 -25.43 -11.52
CA GLN A 351 -25.63 -26.12 -12.47
C GLN A 351 -25.49 -27.59 -12.12
N SER A 352 -26.59 -28.15 -11.63
CA SER A 352 -26.76 -29.55 -11.35
C SER A 352 -26.37 -30.36 -12.59
N VAL A 353 -25.14 -30.88 -12.62
CA VAL A 353 -24.79 -31.99 -13.49
C VAL A 353 -25.48 -33.21 -12.91
N ALA A 354 -26.61 -33.56 -13.51
CA ALA A 354 -27.28 -34.83 -13.25
C ALA A 354 -26.31 -35.96 -13.61
N ARG A 355 -25.66 -36.50 -12.58
CA ARG A 355 -24.88 -37.73 -12.65
C ARG A 355 -25.87 -38.88 -12.86
N THR A 356 -25.93 -39.38 -14.10
CA THR A 356 -26.48 -40.70 -14.37
C THR A 356 -25.46 -41.70 -13.84
N GLU A 357 -25.76 -42.29 -12.68
CA GLU A 357 -25.05 -43.47 -12.21
C GLU A 357 -25.42 -44.68 -13.07
N SER A 358 -24.36 -45.36 -13.46
CA SER A 358 -24.31 -46.58 -14.23
C SER A 358 -24.77 -47.80 -13.45
N GLY A 359 -25.47 -48.71 -14.16
CA GLY A 359 -25.10 -50.12 -14.18
C GLY A 359 -26.15 -51.12 -13.68
N GLN A 360 -26.49 -52.09 -14.54
CA GLN A 360 -26.27 -53.51 -14.24
C GLN A 360 -26.51 -54.44 -15.44
N SER A 361 -25.49 -55.26 -15.72
CA SER A 361 -25.53 -56.69 -16.04
C SER A 361 -26.22 -57.19 -17.32
N ASN A 362 -25.42 -57.52 -18.34
CA ASN A 362 -25.00 -58.90 -18.64
C ASN A 362 -23.85 -58.94 -19.65
#